data_AF-A0A419T1V2-F1
#
_entry.id   AF-A0A419T1V2-F1
#
_cell.length_a   1.000
_cell.length_b   1.000
_cell.length_c   1.000
_cell.angle_alpha   90.00
_cell.angle_beta   90.00
_cell.angle_gamma   90.00
#
_symmetry.space_group_name_H-M   'P 1'
#
loop_
_entity.id
_entity.type
_entity.pdbx_description
1 polymer ?
#
loop_
_entity_poly.entity_id
_entity_poly.type
_entity_poly.pdbx_seq_one_letter_code
_entity_poly.pdbx_strand_id
1 'polypeptide(L)'
;MAENKKTEEFALLSWTRLKYQLSTCKKGKRNIEDDIKKLEEYLFSLDIKDIEIIYKSPDYYTLRYLKNQQTRIKQFLTEDIEKQI
;
A
#
# COMPACT_ATOMS: atom_id res chain seq x y z
N MET A 1 -4.37 -22.93 1.94
CA MET A 1 -3.41 -22.01 1.27
C MET A 1 -4.09 -20.80 0.57
N ALA A 2 -5.27 -20.33 1.02
CA ALA A 2 -6.00 -19.22 0.36
C ALA A 2 -6.12 -17.93 1.20
N GLU A 3 -5.84 -17.98 2.51
CA GLU A 3 -6.06 -16.84 3.42
C GLU A 3 -5.01 -15.73 3.22
N ASN A 4 -3.73 -16.07 3.00
CA ASN A 4 -2.65 -15.07 2.89
C ASN A 4 -2.77 -14.13 1.69
N LYS A 5 -3.48 -14.53 0.61
CA LYS A 5 -3.63 -13.68 -0.59
C LYS A 5 -4.52 -12.47 -0.32
N LYS A 6 -5.58 -12.63 0.49
CA LYS A 6 -6.47 -11.52 0.85
C LYS A 6 -5.78 -10.55 1.81
N THR A 7 -4.96 -11.07 2.73
CA THR A 7 -4.24 -10.25 3.70
C THR A 7 -3.13 -9.42 3.05
N GLU A 8 -2.41 -9.96 2.07
CA GLU A 8 -1.43 -9.20 1.27
C GLU A 8 -2.09 -8.05 0.50
N GLU A 9 -3.17 -8.36 -0.24
CA GLU A 9 -3.85 -7.37 -1.06
C GLU A 9 -4.42 -6.24 -0.20
N PHE A 10 -5.01 -6.58 0.94
CA PHE A 10 -5.50 -5.61 1.90
C PHE A 10 -4.38 -4.76 2.50
N ALA A 11 -3.23 -5.35 2.83
CA ALA A 11 -2.08 -4.62 3.34
C ALA A 11 -1.50 -3.66 2.29
N LEU A 12 -1.29 -4.11 1.05
CA LEU A 12 -0.83 -3.25 -0.04
C LEU A 12 -1.81 -2.10 -0.34
N LEU A 13 -3.11 -2.39 -0.34
CA LEU A 13 -4.14 -1.36 -0.50
C LEU A 13 -4.10 -0.35 0.65
N SER A 14 -4.01 -0.83 1.89
CA SER A 14 -3.92 0.01 3.09
C SER A 14 -2.68 0.89 3.09
N TRP A 15 -1.53 0.36 2.71
CA TRP A 15 -0.29 1.14 2.54
C TRP A 15 -0.48 2.24 1.50
N THR A 16 -1.12 1.93 0.36
CA THR A 16 -1.38 2.89 -0.72
C THR A 16 -2.33 4.00 -0.25
N ARG A 17 -3.39 3.65 0.48
CA ARG A 17 -4.32 4.60 1.11
C ARG A 17 -3.61 5.54 2.07
N LEU A 18 -2.78 5.00 2.95
CA LEU A 18 -2.04 5.82 3.92
C LEU A 18 -1.03 6.75 3.23
N LYS A 19 -0.31 6.27 2.20
CA LYS A 19 0.58 7.12 1.39
C LYS A 19 -0.18 8.23 0.66
N TYR A 20 -1.38 7.93 0.16
CA TYR A 20 -2.27 8.94 -0.43
C TYR A 20 -2.70 9.97 0.62
N GLN A 21 -3.21 9.53 1.78
CA GLN A 21 -3.59 10.39 2.90
C GLN A 21 -2.43 11.23 3.43
N LEU A 22 -1.21 10.70 3.49
CA LEU A 22 -0.02 11.47 3.87
C LEU A 22 0.28 12.60 2.87
N SER A 23 0.00 12.34 1.59
CA SER A 23 0.20 13.30 0.50
C SER A 23 -0.88 14.39 0.48
N THR A 24 -2.12 14.05 0.84
CA THR A 24 -3.28 14.96 0.76
C THR A 24 -3.63 15.64 2.10
N CYS A 25 -3.40 14.99 3.23
CA CYS A 25 -3.79 15.49 4.55
C CYS A 25 -2.64 16.24 5.25
N LYS A 26 -2.85 17.52 5.55
CA LYS A 26 -1.89 18.35 6.31
C LYS A 26 -2.03 18.20 7.84
N LYS A 27 -3.16 17.68 8.34
CA LYS A 27 -3.42 17.45 9.77
C LYS A 27 -3.21 15.96 10.11
N GLY A 28 -2.43 15.65 11.14
CA GLY A 28 -2.27 14.28 11.64
C GLY A 28 -1.18 13.42 11.00
N LYS A 29 -0.25 14.02 10.23
CA LYS A 29 0.86 13.32 9.53
C LYS A 29 1.63 12.33 10.41
N ARG A 30 1.87 12.69 11.67
CA ARG A 30 2.67 11.89 12.60
C ARG A 30 2.09 10.51 12.88
N ASN A 31 0.76 10.38 12.92
CA ASN A 31 0.10 9.09 13.11
C ASN A 31 0.13 8.26 11.83
N ILE A 32 -0.11 8.91 10.68
CA ILE A 32 -0.10 8.24 9.37
C ILE A 32 1.29 7.65 9.05
N GLU A 33 2.37 8.36 9.37
CA GLU A 33 3.73 7.84 9.18
C GLU A 33 4.02 6.63 10.07
N ASP A 34 3.54 6.62 11.32
CA ASP A 34 3.68 5.48 12.24
C ASP A 34 2.87 4.27 11.76
N ASP A 35 1.64 4.50 11.27
CA ASP A 35 0.80 3.47 10.68
C ASP A 35 1.41 2.89 9.40
N ILE A 36 1.97 3.73 8.51
CA ILE A 36 2.71 3.25 7.33
C ILE A 36 3.85 2.35 7.74
N LYS A 37 4.64 2.75 8.74
CA LYS A 37 5.81 2.00 9.19
C LYS A 37 5.40 0.63 9.75
N LYS A 38 4.37 0.57 10.59
CA LYS A 38 3.81 -0.71 11.09
C LYS A 38 3.37 -1.61 9.94
N LEU A 39 2.77 -1.03 8.91
CA LEU A 39 2.31 -1.77 7.74
C LEU A 39 3.47 -2.28 6.89
N GLU A 40 4.55 -1.50 6.76
CA GLU A 40 5.80 -1.91 6.13
C GLU A 40 6.47 -3.06 6.91
N GLU A 41 6.49 -3.02 8.25
CA GLU A 41 7.01 -4.13 9.07
C GLU A 41 6.19 -5.41 8.92
N TYR A 42 4.86 -5.27 8.83
CA TYR A 42 3.96 -6.39 8.55
C TYR A 42 4.20 -6.98 7.16
N LEU A 43 4.31 -6.13 6.13
CA LEU A 43 4.62 -6.55 4.76
C LEU A 43 6.01 -7.18 4.67
N PHE A 44 7.00 -6.67 5.40
CA PHE A 44 8.33 -7.25 5.49
C PHE A 44 8.30 -8.66 6.09
N SER A 45 7.44 -8.91 7.08
CA SER A 45 7.21 -10.25 7.65
C SER A 45 6.57 -11.23 6.65
N LEU A 46 5.94 -10.72 5.59
CA LEU A 46 5.40 -11.50 4.46
C LEU A 46 6.39 -11.60 3.27
N ASP A 47 7.65 -11.23 3.49
CA ASP A 47 8.71 -11.09 2.48
C ASP A 47 8.38 -10.06 1.37
N ILE A 48 7.56 -9.07 1.68
CA ILE A 48 7.21 -7.97 0.77
C ILE A 48 8.04 -6.74 1.13
N LYS A 49 8.83 -6.25 0.17
CA LYS A 49 9.81 -5.16 0.37
C LYS A 49 9.81 -4.21 -0.83
N ASP A 50 10.51 -3.08 -0.70
CA ASP A 50 10.71 -2.10 -1.79
C ASP A 50 9.40 -1.67 -2.47
N ILE A 51 8.40 -1.36 -1.63
CA ILE A 51 7.06 -0.97 -2.09
C ILE A 51 7.11 0.47 -2.60
N GLU A 52 6.77 0.65 -3.86
CA GLU A 52 6.80 1.95 -4.54
C GLU A 52 5.57 2.12 -5.42
N ILE A 53 5.02 3.34 -5.45
CA ILE A 53 3.98 3.69 -6.41
C ILE A 53 4.67 4.17 -7.68
N ILE A 54 4.68 3.33 -8.73
CA ILE A 54 5.35 3.63 -10.00
C ILE A 54 4.46 4.41 -10.97
N TYR A 55 3.15 4.38 -10.78
CA TYR A 55 2.21 5.10 -11.63
C TYR A 55 0.97 5.53 -10.85
N LYS A 56 0.48 6.73 -11.14
CA LYS A 56 -0.70 7.36 -10.53
C LYS A 56 -1.57 7.96 -11.64
N SER A 57 -2.83 7.56 -11.70
CA SER A 57 -3.84 8.09 -12.63
C SER A 57 -5.14 8.36 -11.86
N PRO A 58 -6.03 9.23 -12.36
CA PRO A 58 -7.39 9.33 -11.85
C PRO A 58 -8.14 7.99 -11.75
N ASP A 59 -7.85 7.03 -12.62
CA ASP A 59 -8.55 5.73 -12.62
C ASP A 59 -7.90 4.65 -11.72
N TYR A 60 -6.57 4.61 -11.66
CA TYR A 60 -5.85 3.59 -10.92
C TYR A 60 -4.44 4.01 -10.48
N TYR A 61 -3.96 3.36 -9.42
CA TYR A 61 -2.59 3.42 -8.94
C TYR A 61 -1.90 2.09 -9.21
N THR A 62 -0.63 2.17 -9.62
CA THR A 62 0.20 0.98 -9.84
C THR A 62 1.32 0.97 -8.82
N LEU A 63 1.39 -0.11 -8.05
CA LEU A 63 2.47 -0.39 -7.13
C LEU A 63 3.41 -1.44 -7.68
N ARG A 64 4.69 -1.23 -7.42
CA ARG A 64 5.76 -2.20 -7.59
C ARG A 64 6.26 -2.59 -6.22
N TYR A 65 6.49 -3.88 -5.99
CA TYR A 65 7.11 -4.39 -4.78
C TYR A 65 7.91 -5.65 -5.08
N LEU A 66 8.86 -5.99 -4.21
CA LEU A 66 9.57 -7.26 -4.24
C LEU A 66 8.87 -8.25 -3.31
N LYS A 67 8.61 -9.47 -3.80
CA LYS A 67 8.13 -10.59 -2.99
C LYS A 67 8.88 -11.85 -3.35
N ASN A 68 9.50 -12.54 -2.39
CA ASN A 68 10.37 -13.69 -2.64
C ASN A 68 11.44 -13.37 -3.69
N GLN A 69 12.04 -12.18 -3.59
CA GLN A 69 13.01 -11.62 -4.55
C GLN A 69 12.49 -11.43 -5.99
N GLN A 70 11.18 -11.58 -6.22
CA GLN A 70 10.56 -11.35 -7.52
C GLN A 70 9.86 -10.00 -7.53
N THR A 71 10.09 -9.22 -8.58
CA THR A 71 9.32 -7.99 -8.80
C THR A 71 7.87 -8.34 -9.13
N ARG A 72 6.97 -7.78 -8.35
CA ARG A 72 5.53 -7.88 -8.51
C ARG A 72 4.96 -6.50 -8.75
N ILE A 73 3.90 -6.48 -9.55
CA ILE A 73 3.15 -5.27 -9.86
C ILE A 73 1.71 -5.52 -9.47
N LYS A 74 1.11 -4.54 -8.79
CA LYS A 74 -0.29 -4.58 -8.40
C LYS A 74 -0.95 -3.26 -8.74
N GLN A 75 -2.13 -3.35 -9.33
CA GLN A 75 -2.96 -2.20 -9.63
C GLN A 75 -4.13 -2.17 -8.66
N PHE A 76 -4.43 -0.97 -8.17
CA PHE A 76 -5.62 -0.69 -7.38
C PHE A 76 -6.38 0.45 -8.02
N LEU A 77 -7.71 0.37 -8.01
CA LEU A 77 -8.53 1.47 -8.49
C LEU A 77 -8.37 2.66 -7.56
N THR A 78 -8.36 3.85 -8.14
CA THR A 78 -8.29 5.10 -7.38
C THR A 78 -9.49 5.23 -6.44
N GLU A 79 -10.68 4.78 -6.86
CA GLU A 79 -11.88 4.74 -6.02
C GLU A 79 -11.69 3.90 -4.75
N ASP A 80 -10.94 2.80 -4.82
CA ASP A 80 -10.63 1.99 -3.64
C ASP A 80 -9.60 2.65 -2.73
N ILE A 81 -8.76 3.54 -3.25
CA ILE A 81 -7.75 4.26 -2.47
C ILE A 81 -8.33 5.53 -1.83
N GLU A 82 -9.22 6.21 -2.56
CA GLU A 82 -9.87 7.45 -2.13
C GLU A 82 -11.15 7.24 -1.33
N LYS A 83 -11.67 6.00 -1.29
CA LYS A 83 -12.85 5.65 -0.47
C LYS A 83 -12.62 6.13 0.96
N GLN A 84 -13.32 7.19 1.34
CA GLN A 84 -13.26 7.78 2.67
C GLN A 84 -13.59 6.70 3.71
N ILE A 85 -12.63 6.43 4.60
CA ILE A 85 -12.85 5.75 5.87
C ILE A 85 -13.45 6.77 6.84
#